data_AF-A0A3N5RLE2-F1
#
_entry.id   AF-A0A3N5RLE2-F1
#
_cell.length_a   1.000
_cell.length_b   1.000
_cell.length_c   1.000
_cell.angle_alpha   90.00
_cell.angle_beta   90.00
_cell.angle_gamma   90.00
#
_symmetry.space_group_name_H-M   'P 1'
#
loop_
_entity.id
_entity.type
_entity.pdbx_description
1 polymer ?
#
loop_
_entity_poly.entity_id
_entity_poly.type
_entity_poly.pdbx_seq_one_letter_code
_entity_poly.pdbx_strand_id
1 'polypeptide(L)'
;QNMVVTQYDCETTQGITRGVVYRGEKVEVSLADAIRGRVSRTNIVNPITDEVIVRDGELITVDVARKIEKLGLEKLQARSPMTCEAPLGMCRLCYGMDLSTGALVEEGMAVGIIAAQSIGEPGTQLTMRTFHGGGTAFRDVEENEIKTKRAGRVKLARIRSVVNSQGQNVVLARNGEVIILDPKERELERYTIPNGAVLLVNENDEIKIGQVICQWDPLSVPILAEVAGKVRYEDFVEGDSIRSEVDASGTARIQIIEHKGDLHPQIMLENAQGKVLDFYFLPEKAIIEVSNGQMIMAGTVIAKTPRELGGTQDITSGLPRVTELFEARKPKEPAIIAEIDGGVDLLAEKKRGKRVIVVRSPDGKTEKEYIIPHGKHLRVHAKDMVRCGDALVDGPLVPHDILRVSGEEAVQQYLLREIQNVYRSQRVEIDDKHIEIIISQMLRKVRVDNVGDTSLLPGIVIDRFELRKINEQLMNCVRITETGDSEFHKGDVVPRHDFDETNAQIEAAGGTPAKSSKPKPATASP
;
A
#
# COMPACT_ATOMS: atom_id res chain seq x y z
N GLN A 1 -21.04 13.32 -10.97
CA GLN A 1 -21.77 14.14 -11.97
C GLN A 1 -20.99 15.41 -12.35
N ASN A 2 -20.43 16.16 -11.40
CA ASN A 2 -19.73 17.43 -11.67
C ASN A 2 -18.29 17.29 -12.22
N MET A 3 -17.95 16.17 -12.85
CA MET A 3 -16.63 15.95 -13.45
C MET A 3 -16.74 16.00 -14.96
N VAL A 4 -16.34 17.15 -15.51
CA VAL A 4 -16.36 17.49 -16.92
C VAL A 4 -14.97 17.96 -17.32
N VAL A 5 -14.58 17.75 -18.57
CA VAL A 5 -13.34 18.31 -19.10
C VAL A 5 -13.52 19.81 -19.33
N THR A 6 -12.72 20.64 -18.67
CA THR A 6 -12.95 22.10 -18.59
C THR A 6 -11.84 22.95 -19.19
N GLN A 7 -10.65 22.39 -19.36
CA GLN A 7 -9.48 23.10 -19.87
C GLN A 7 -8.53 22.14 -20.58
N TYR A 8 -7.63 22.68 -21.41
CA TYR A 8 -6.65 21.87 -22.13
C TYR A 8 -5.59 21.24 -21.21
N ASP A 9 -4.87 22.06 -20.43
CA ASP A 9 -3.84 21.62 -19.49
C ASP A 9 -4.04 22.27 -18.11
N CYS A 10 -3.84 21.51 -17.03
CA CYS A 10 -3.80 22.02 -15.66
C CYS A 10 -2.39 22.33 -15.14
N GLU A 11 -1.36 22.23 -16.00
CA GLU A 11 0.04 22.56 -15.72
C GLU A 11 0.67 21.82 -14.55
N THR A 12 -0.01 20.79 -14.03
CA THR A 12 0.55 19.99 -12.95
C THR A 12 1.87 19.38 -13.41
N THR A 13 2.84 19.26 -12.52
CA THR A 13 4.10 18.56 -12.79
C THR A 13 4.05 17.11 -12.33
N GLN A 14 2.96 16.75 -11.62
CA GLN A 14 2.76 15.41 -11.12
C GLN A 14 2.30 14.46 -12.24
N GLY A 15 2.65 13.20 -12.04
CA GLY A 15 2.26 12.08 -12.87
C GLY A 15 2.30 10.80 -12.03
N ILE A 16 1.76 9.74 -12.58
CA ILE A 16 1.77 8.43 -11.93
C ILE A 16 2.66 7.47 -12.73
N THR A 17 3.27 6.54 -12.02
CA THR A 17 4.05 5.48 -12.66
C THR A 17 3.11 4.35 -13.08
N ARG A 18 3.00 4.12 -14.39
CA ARG A 18 2.29 2.98 -14.98
C ARG A 18 3.31 1.95 -15.43
N GLY A 19 2.97 0.67 -15.29
CA GLY A 19 3.85 -0.42 -15.64
C GLY A 19 3.10 -1.70 -15.93
N VAL A 20 3.85 -2.72 -16.35
CA VAL A 20 3.31 -4.07 -16.55
C VAL A 20 2.73 -4.59 -15.23
N VAL A 21 1.50 -5.09 -15.27
CA VAL A 21 0.88 -5.74 -14.11
C VAL A 21 1.07 -7.23 -14.23
N TYR A 22 1.73 -7.82 -13.24
CA TYR A 22 1.97 -9.25 -13.15
C TYR A 22 1.02 -9.89 -12.14
N ARG A 23 0.55 -11.10 -12.47
CA ARG A 23 -0.12 -12.01 -11.55
C ARG A 23 0.69 -13.30 -11.50
N GLY A 24 1.51 -13.44 -10.46
CA GLY A 24 2.56 -14.47 -10.40
C GLY A 24 3.57 -14.26 -11.53
N GLU A 25 3.83 -15.32 -12.30
CA GLU A 25 4.72 -15.24 -13.47
C GLU A 25 4.05 -14.71 -14.74
N LYS A 26 2.71 -14.64 -14.78
CA LYS A 26 1.97 -14.21 -15.97
C LYS A 26 1.79 -12.70 -16.04
N VAL A 27 1.96 -12.14 -17.24
CA VAL A 27 1.58 -10.76 -17.54
C VAL A 27 0.05 -10.71 -17.61
N GLU A 28 -0.56 -10.02 -16.65
CA GLU A 28 -2.01 -9.79 -16.62
C GLU A 28 -2.38 -8.56 -17.45
N VAL A 29 -1.58 -7.50 -17.39
CA VAL A 29 -1.73 -6.30 -18.24
C VAL A 29 -0.38 -5.92 -18.82
N SER A 30 -0.33 -5.82 -20.15
CA SER A 30 0.85 -5.40 -20.90
C SER A 30 1.20 -3.93 -20.62
N LEU A 31 2.43 -3.49 -20.92
CA LEU A 31 2.75 -2.07 -20.76
C LEU A 31 1.91 -1.24 -21.74
N ALA A 32 1.76 -1.73 -22.97
CA ALA A 32 1.01 -1.03 -24.02
C ALA A 32 -0.44 -0.76 -23.59
N ASP A 33 -1.11 -1.73 -22.98
CA ASP A 33 -2.49 -1.57 -22.50
C ASP A 33 -2.60 -0.65 -21.29
N ALA A 34 -1.59 -0.65 -20.41
CA ALA A 34 -1.57 0.22 -19.23
C ALA A 34 -1.36 1.72 -19.57
N ILE A 35 -0.65 2.01 -20.66
CA ILE A 35 -0.30 3.39 -21.07
C ILE A 35 -1.12 3.93 -22.25
N ARG A 36 -1.81 3.07 -23.02
CA ARG A 36 -2.54 3.53 -24.20
C ARG A 36 -3.57 4.59 -23.83
N GLY A 37 -3.63 5.63 -24.64
CA GLY A 37 -4.56 6.74 -24.44
C GLY A 37 -4.25 7.63 -23.24
N ARG A 38 -3.10 7.49 -22.59
CA ARG A 38 -2.59 8.45 -21.61
C ARG A 38 -1.67 9.46 -22.27
N VAL A 39 -1.37 10.55 -21.56
CA VAL A 39 -0.41 11.56 -21.99
C VAL A 39 0.92 11.34 -21.27
N SER A 40 2.03 11.34 -22.01
CA SER A 40 3.35 11.12 -21.43
C SER A 40 3.77 12.29 -20.54
N ARG A 41 4.52 12.00 -19.47
CA ARG A 41 5.21 12.99 -18.63
C ARG A 41 6.71 13.10 -18.85
N THR A 42 7.23 12.25 -19.73
CA THR A 42 8.66 12.14 -19.98
C THR A 42 8.90 12.01 -21.47
N ASN A 43 10.00 12.57 -21.94
CA ASN A 43 10.45 12.37 -23.31
C ASN A 43 11.00 10.94 -23.43
N ILE A 44 10.45 10.17 -24.37
CA ILE A 44 10.91 8.81 -24.65
C ILE A 44 11.56 8.79 -26.01
N VAL A 45 12.84 8.51 -25.98
CA VAL A 45 13.72 8.38 -27.15
C VAL A 45 14.16 6.94 -27.29
N ASN A 46 14.24 6.47 -28.52
CA ASN A 46 14.85 5.18 -28.81
C ASN A 46 16.36 5.28 -28.58
N PRO A 47 16.94 4.47 -27.67
CA PRO A 47 18.36 4.55 -27.35
C PRO A 47 19.30 4.16 -28.50
N ILE A 48 18.79 3.46 -29.53
CA ILE A 48 19.59 2.99 -30.67
C ILE A 48 19.53 3.99 -31.83
N THR A 49 18.33 4.49 -32.15
CA THR A 49 18.12 5.34 -33.33
C THR A 49 18.10 6.83 -33.01
N ASP A 50 18.09 7.20 -31.73
CA ASP A 50 17.90 8.57 -31.23
C ASP A 50 16.58 9.23 -31.72
N GLU A 51 15.64 8.41 -32.20
CA GLU A 51 14.32 8.85 -32.64
C GLU A 51 13.41 9.09 -31.43
N VAL A 52 12.80 10.26 -31.37
CA VAL A 52 11.80 10.60 -30.34
C VAL A 52 10.50 9.86 -30.65
N ILE A 53 10.09 8.96 -29.75
CA ILE A 53 8.86 8.17 -29.89
C ILE A 53 7.66 8.96 -29.38
N VAL A 54 7.81 9.61 -28.22
CA VAL A 54 6.79 10.48 -27.62
C VAL A 54 7.46 11.54 -26.75
N ARG A 55 6.97 12.78 -26.82
CA ARG A 55 7.43 13.88 -25.95
C ARG A 55 6.57 14.02 -24.71
N ASP A 56 7.07 14.76 -23.72
CA ASP A 56 6.26 15.24 -22.61
C ASP A 56 5.06 16.04 -23.12
N GLY A 57 3.88 15.76 -22.58
CA GLY A 57 2.62 16.37 -22.99
C GLY A 57 1.98 15.76 -24.25
N GLU A 58 2.62 14.79 -24.91
CA GLU A 58 2.05 14.13 -26.10
C GLU A 58 1.19 12.91 -25.74
N LEU A 59 0.15 12.68 -26.55
CA LEU A 59 -0.76 11.54 -26.39
C LEU A 59 -0.11 10.24 -26.84
N ILE A 60 -0.13 9.23 -25.97
CA ILE A 60 0.33 7.88 -26.27
C ILE A 60 -0.79 7.14 -27.00
N THR A 61 -0.73 7.12 -28.33
CA THR A 61 -1.65 6.31 -29.15
C THR A 61 -1.31 4.82 -29.06
N VAL A 62 -2.19 3.95 -29.56
CA VAL A 62 -1.97 2.49 -29.54
C VAL A 62 -0.66 2.09 -30.26
N ASP A 63 -0.33 2.74 -31.37
CA ASP A 63 0.90 2.46 -32.11
C ASP A 63 2.15 2.92 -31.36
N VAL A 64 2.08 4.10 -30.73
CA VAL A 64 3.15 4.63 -29.88
C VAL A 64 3.36 3.72 -28.67
N ALA A 65 2.30 3.27 -28.02
CA ALA A 65 2.35 2.34 -26.89
C ALA A 65 3.07 1.03 -27.26
N ARG A 66 2.78 0.45 -28.43
CA ARG A 66 3.47 -0.74 -28.95
C ARG A 66 4.94 -0.48 -29.27
N LYS A 67 5.29 0.71 -29.78
CA LYS A 67 6.69 1.09 -30.00
C LYS A 67 7.45 1.17 -28.67
N ILE A 68 6.85 1.79 -27.65
CA ILE A 68 7.41 1.91 -26.30
C ILE A 68 7.63 0.51 -25.69
N GLU A 69 6.66 -0.38 -25.81
CA GLU A 69 6.77 -1.76 -25.31
C GLU A 69 7.90 -2.53 -26.00
N LYS A 70 8.07 -2.37 -27.33
CA LYS A 70 9.17 -2.98 -28.09
C LYS A 70 10.56 -2.50 -27.67
N LEU A 71 10.67 -1.31 -27.04
CA LEU A 71 11.93 -0.86 -26.46
C LEU A 71 12.32 -1.64 -25.19
N GLY A 72 11.42 -2.44 -24.63
CA GLY A 72 11.66 -3.19 -23.38
C GLY A 72 11.55 -2.32 -22.13
N LEU A 73 10.85 -1.19 -22.20
CA LEU A 73 10.52 -0.40 -21.01
C LEU A 73 9.49 -1.17 -20.17
N GLU A 74 9.66 -1.18 -18.84
CA GLU A 74 8.74 -1.84 -17.91
C GLU A 74 7.75 -0.88 -17.25
N LYS A 75 8.16 0.39 -17.13
CA LYS A 75 7.42 1.45 -16.44
C LYS A 75 7.60 2.79 -17.15
N LEU A 76 6.60 3.65 -17.01
CA LEU A 76 6.52 4.96 -17.66
C LEU A 76 5.72 5.92 -16.78
N GLN A 77 6.15 7.18 -16.71
CA GLN A 77 5.37 8.23 -16.06
C GLN A 77 4.37 8.83 -17.04
N ALA A 78 3.10 8.80 -16.64
CA ALA A 78 2.00 9.35 -17.42
C ALA A 78 1.12 10.26 -16.55
N ARG A 79 0.40 11.15 -17.22
CA ARG A 79 -0.64 11.95 -16.56
C ARG A 79 -1.81 11.07 -16.13
N SER A 80 -2.50 11.51 -15.09
CA SER A 80 -3.66 10.81 -14.54
C SER A 80 -4.73 11.79 -14.08
N PRO A 81 -6.01 11.39 -14.14
CA PRO A 81 -7.10 12.04 -13.42
C PRO A 81 -6.80 12.32 -11.94
N MET A 82 -6.06 11.42 -11.27
CA MET A 82 -5.78 11.52 -9.83
C MET A 82 -4.85 12.69 -9.47
N THR A 83 -3.92 13.02 -10.38
CA THR A 83 -2.94 14.10 -10.19
C THR A 83 -3.39 15.41 -10.85
N CYS A 84 -4.65 15.50 -11.29
CA CYS A 84 -5.14 16.70 -11.97
C CYS A 84 -5.34 17.86 -10.99
N GLU A 85 -4.84 19.04 -11.36
CA GLU A 85 -4.93 20.27 -10.57
C GLU A 85 -5.91 21.30 -11.14
N ALA A 86 -6.82 20.87 -12.02
CA ALA A 86 -7.88 21.71 -12.53
C ALA A 86 -8.88 22.04 -11.40
N PRO A 87 -9.17 23.31 -11.11
CA PRO A 87 -10.02 23.70 -9.97
C PRO A 87 -11.48 23.29 -10.15
N LEU A 88 -11.95 23.37 -11.39
CA LEU A 88 -13.28 22.92 -11.81
C LEU A 88 -13.05 21.85 -12.87
N GLY A 89 -13.64 20.67 -12.71
CA GLY A 89 -13.54 19.65 -13.75
C GLY A 89 -12.19 18.91 -13.77
N MET A 90 -11.72 18.66 -14.99
CA MET A 90 -10.47 17.97 -15.31
C MET A 90 -9.87 18.57 -16.57
N CYS A 91 -8.54 18.52 -16.72
CA CYS A 91 -7.93 18.93 -17.98
C CYS A 91 -7.90 17.79 -19.01
N ARG A 92 -7.89 18.15 -20.30
CA ARG A 92 -7.81 17.19 -21.41
C ARG A 92 -6.59 16.29 -21.30
N LEU A 93 -5.44 16.84 -20.94
CA LEU A 93 -4.19 16.09 -20.88
C LEU A 93 -4.12 15.09 -19.72
N CYS A 94 -4.79 15.35 -18.59
CA CYS A 94 -4.85 14.38 -17.49
C CYS A 94 -5.80 13.22 -17.78
N TYR A 95 -6.87 13.45 -18.53
CA TYR A 95 -7.78 12.38 -18.98
C TYR A 95 -7.20 11.60 -20.18
N GLY A 96 -6.59 12.31 -21.13
CA GLY A 96 -6.00 11.79 -22.35
C GLY A 96 -7.04 11.46 -23.41
N MET A 97 -6.99 10.25 -23.94
CA MET A 97 -7.81 9.77 -25.05
C MET A 97 -9.20 9.37 -24.58
N ASP A 98 -10.22 9.80 -25.31
CA ASP A 98 -11.55 9.19 -25.24
C ASP A 98 -11.51 7.81 -25.89
N LEU A 99 -11.88 6.80 -25.11
CA LEU A 99 -11.82 5.39 -25.52
C LEU A 99 -12.86 5.05 -26.61
N SER A 100 -13.88 5.89 -26.78
CA SER A 100 -14.94 5.69 -27.78
C SER A 100 -14.50 6.16 -29.16
N THR A 101 -13.76 7.25 -29.22
CA THR A 101 -13.33 7.91 -30.47
C THR A 101 -11.88 7.60 -30.84
N GLY A 102 -11.04 7.23 -29.88
CA GLY A 102 -9.61 7.03 -30.07
C GLY A 102 -8.80 8.32 -30.25
N ALA A 103 -9.43 9.48 -30.03
CA ALA A 103 -8.81 10.80 -30.12
C ALA A 103 -8.68 11.45 -28.73
N LEU A 104 -7.91 12.54 -28.65
CA LEU A 104 -7.83 13.34 -27.43
C LEU A 104 -9.21 13.86 -27.05
N VAL A 105 -9.60 13.68 -25.78
CA VAL A 105 -10.93 14.07 -25.28
C VAL A 105 -11.27 15.52 -25.58
N GLU A 106 -12.54 15.82 -25.85
CA GLU A 106 -13.02 17.19 -26.10
C GLU A 106 -13.40 17.91 -24.80
N GLU A 107 -13.30 19.24 -24.81
CA GLU A 107 -13.80 20.08 -23.72
C GLU A 107 -15.32 20.00 -23.66
N GLY A 108 -15.88 19.98 -22.46
CA GLY A 108 -17.31 19.76 -22.22
C GLY A 108 -17.70 18.29 -22.08
N MET A 109 -16.80 17.33 -22.32
CA MET A 109 -17.13 15.91 -22.15
C MET A 109 -17.36 15.56 -20.66
N ALA A 110 -18.50 14.94 -20.37
CA ALA A 110 -18.93 14.54 -19.02
C ALA A 110 -18.26 13.23 -18.56
N VAL A 111 -16.93 13.25 -18.45
CA VAL A 111 -16.10 12.07 -18.13
C VAL A 111 -16.46 11.39 -16.81
N GLY A 112 -17.01 12.12 -15.84
CA GLY A 112 -17.49 11.53 -14.58
C GLY A 112 -18.72 10.64 -14.73
N ILE A 113 -19.63 10.96 -15.65
CA ILE A 113 -20.80 10.12 -15.93
C ILE A 113 -20.38 8.86 -16.66
N ILE A 114 -19.50 9.01 -17.66
CA ILE A 114 -18.92 7.89 -18.41
C ILE A 114 -18.22 6.93 -17.45
N ALA A 115 -17.33 7.45 -16.58
CA ALA A 115 -16.65 6.63 -15.58
C ALA A 115 -17.60 5.90 -14.63
N ALA A 116 -18.64 6.58 -14.13
CA ALA A 116 -19.62 5.96 -13.25
C ALA A 116 -20.41 4.83 -13.95
N GLN A 117 -20.77 5.01 -15.22
CA GLN A 117 -21.45 3.97 -16.02
C GLN A 117 -20.53 2.79 -16.33
N SER A 118 -19.28 3.05 -16.74
CA SER A 118 -18.28 2.02 -17.03
C SER A 118 -17.95 1.13 -15.84
N ILE A 119 -18.18 1.61 -14.61
CA ILE A 119 -18.02 0.84 -13.37
C ILE A 119 -19.35 0.22 -12.95
N GLY A 120 -20.44 1.00 -12.97
CA GLY A 120 -21.75 0.60 -12.46
C GLY A 120 -22.46 -0.47 -13.30
N GLU A 121 -22.42 -0.37 -14.64
CA GLU A 121 -23.06 -1.36 -15.50
C GLU A 121 -22.44 -2.76 -15.31
N PRO A 122 -21.10 -2.95 -15.42
CA PRO A 122 -20.51 -4.24 -15.11
C PRO A 122 -20.77 -4.65 -13.66
N GLY A 123 -20.73 -3.70 -12.70
CA GLY A 123 -21.03 -3.97 -11.30
C GLY A 123 -22.40 -4.60 -11.04
N THR A 124 -23.45 -4.11 -11.72
CA THR A 124 -24.80 -4.71 -11.64
C THR A 124 -24.90 -6.06 -12.34
N GLN A 125 -24.09 -6.30 -13.39
CA GLN A 125 -23.97 -7.62 -14.00
C GLN A 125 -23.22 -8.61 -13.08
N LEU A 126 -22.22 -8.13 -12.33
CA LEU A 126 -21.47 -8.96 -11.39
C LEU A 126 -22.38 -9.56 -10.33
N THR A 127 -23.26 -8.75 -9.73
CA THR A 127 -24.20 -9.26 -8.71
C THR A 127 -25.10 -10.34 -9.27
N MET A 128 -25.59 -10.21 -10.51
CA MET A 128 -26.38 -11.27 -11.15
C MET A 128 -25.57 -12.54 -11.44
N ARG A 129 -24.30 -12.44 -11.86
CA ARG A 129 -23.44 -13.61 -12.15
C ARG A 129 -23.02 -14.37 -10.90
N THR A 130 -22.74 -13.68 -9.79
CA THR A 130 -22.32 -14.32 -8.53
C THR A 130 -23.34 -15.30 -7.95
N PHE A 131 -24.64 -15.07 -8.16
CA PHE A 131 -25.68 -15.98 -7.65
C PHE A 131 -25.86 -17.26 -8.48
N HIS A 132 -25.43 -17.26 -9.75
CA HIS A 132 -25.64 -18.38 -10.67
C HIS A 132 -24.39 -19.23 -10.90
N GLY A 133 -23.20 -18.68 -10.64
CA GLY A 133 -21.93 -19.41 -10.62
C GLY A 133 -21.74 -20.21 -9.33
N GLY A 134 -22.69 -21.08 -9.00
CA GLY A 134 -22.62 -21.92 -7.81
C GLY A 134 -21.36 -22.80 -7.79
N GLY A 135 -20.58 -22.67 -6.72
CA GLY A 135 -19.82 -23.77 -6.11
C GLY A 135 -18.65 -24.40 -6.85
N THR A 136 -18.24 -23.92 -8.03
CA THR A 136 -17.02 -24.42 -8.69
C THR A 136 -15.83 -23.53 -8.33
N ALA A 137 -15.12 -23.92 -7.27
CA ALA A 137 -13.86 -23.29 -6.86
C ALA A 137 -12.83 -23.44 -7.99
N PHE A 138 -12.50 -22.34 -8.67
CA PHE A 138 -11.33 -22.30 -9.53
C PHE A 138 -10.09 -22.41 -8.63
N ARG A 139 -9.43 -23.57 -8.66
CA ARG A 139 -8.08 -23.72 -8.12
C ARG A 139 -7.14 -23.01 -9.09
N ASP A 140 -6.67 -21.83 -8.72
CA ASP A 140 -5.47 -21.27 -9.34
C ASP A 140 -4.32 -22.24 -9.08
N VAL A 141 -3.44 -22.43 -10.06
CA VAL A 141 -2.24 -23.26 -9.89
C VAL A 141 -1.32 -22.52 -8.94
N GLU A 142 -1.17 -23.03 -7.72
CA GLU A 142 -0.29 -22.43 -6.72
C GLU A 142 1.17 -22.54 -7.17
N GLU A 143 1.80 -21.39 -7.40
CA GLU A 143 3.24 -21.30 -7.59
C GLU A 143 3.92 -21.65 -6.25
N ASN A 144 4.84 -22.61 -6.28
CA ASN A 144 5.61 -23.07 -5.11
C ASN A 144 7.11 -22.76 -5.24
N GLU A 145 7.49 -22.04 -6.29
CA GLU A 145 8.87 -21.71 -6.60
C GLU A 145 8.98 -20.32 -7.24
N ILE A 146 10.11 -19.64 -7.02
CA ILE A 146 10.45 -18.39 -7.72
C ILE A 146 11.57 -18.68 -8.70
N LYS A 147 11.39 -18.30 -9.98
CA LYS A 147 12.40 -18.39 -11.03
C LYS A 147 12.94 -17.02 -11.44
N THR A 148 14.22 -16.96 -11.77
CA THR A 148 14.84 -15.76 -12.36
C THR A 148 14.33 -15.51 -13.76
N LYS A 149 14.05 -14.25 -14.11
CA LYS A 149 13.70 -13.87 -15.49
C LYS A 149 14.93 -13.39 -16.26
N ARG A 150 15.96 -12.89 -15.57
CA ARG A 150 17.23 -12.46 -16.15
C ARG A 150 18.42 -13.22 -15.55
N ALA A 151 19.48 -13.33 -16.35
CA ALA A 151 20.77 -13.80 -15.85
C ALA A 151 21.49 -12.65 -15.13
N GLY A 152 22.28 -12.98 -14.11
CA GLY A 152 23.01 -11.99 -13.33
C GLY A 152 23.63 -12.61 -12.08
N ARG A 153 24.06 -11.74 -11.17
CA ARG A 153 24.68 -12.14 -9.89
C ARG A 153 23.69 -11.96 -8.73
N VAL A 154 23.58 -12.96 -7.86
CA VAL A 154 22.75 -12.89 -6.64
C VAL A 154 23.36 -11.92 -5.65
N LYS A 155 22.52 -11.05 -5.08
CA LYS A 155 22.79 -10.32 -3.84
C LYS A 155 21.64 -10.55 -2.87
N LEU A 156 21.92 -11.13 -1.71
CA LEU A 156 20.92 -11.33 -0.66
C LEU A 156 20.85 -10.06 0.17
N ALA A 157 19.65 -9.49 0.28
CA ALA A 157 19.37 -8.31 1.09
C ALA A 157 18.38 -8.70 2.19
N ARG A 158 18.74 -8.45 3.46
CA ARG A 158 17.87 -8.74 4.63
C ARG A 158 17.45 -10.20 4.77
N ILE A 159 18.20 -11.13 4.16
CA ILE A 159 17.97 -12.57 4.31
C ILE A 159 18.80 -13.07 5.48
N ARG A 160 18.12 -13.69 6.45
CA ARG A 160 18.72 -14.58 7.42
C ARG A 160 18.24 -15.98 7.09
N SER A 161 19.18 -16.91 6.92
CA SER A 161 18.89 -18.30 6.65
C SER A 161 19.72 -19.20 7.56
N VAL A 162 19.21 -20.39 7.81
CA VAL A 162 19.86 -21.40 8.63
C VAL A 162 19.80 -22.74 7.93
N VAL A 163 20.85 -23.53 8.08
CA VAL A 163 20.86 -24.90 7.58
C VAL A 163 20.09 -25.78 8.57
N ASN A 164 18.98 -26.34 8.13
CA ASN A 164 18.16 -27.22 8.96
C ASN A 164 18.85 -28.60 9.16
N SER A 165 18.25 -29.47 9.98
CA SER A 165 18.75 -30.83 10.22
C SER A 165 18.80 -31.73 8.97
N GLN A 166 18.13 -31.33 7.87
CA GLN A 166 18.13 -32.02 6.59
C GLN A 166 19.18 -31.45 5.60
N GLY A 167 20.00 -30.48 6.03
CA GLY A 167 21.01 -29.84 5.18
C GLY A 167 20.47 -28.80 4.20
N GLN A 168 19.20 -28.41 4.32
CA GLN A 168 18.58 -27.40 3.47
C GLN A 168 18.76 -26.01 4.08
N ASN A 169 19.04 -25.01 3.23
CA ASN A 169 19.17 -23.62 3.65
C ASN A 169 17.78 -22.97 3.72
N VAL A 170 17.22 -22.86 4.92
CA VAL A 170 15.86 -22.36 5.14
C VAL A 170 15.90 -20.90 5.56
N VAL A 171 15.11 -20.06 4.89
CA VAL A 171 14.99 -18.64 5.20
C VAL A 171 14.15 -18.43 6.46
N LEU A 172 14.69 -17.73 7.45
CA LEU A 172 14.02 -17.37 8.70
C LEU A 172 13.32 -16.00 8.61
N ALA A 173 13.90 -15.07 7.83
CA ALA A 173 13.40 -13.71 7.72
C ALA A 173 12.12 -13.64 6.85
N ARG A 174 11.08 -12.94 7.33
CA ARG A 174 9.82 -12.73 6.59
C ARG A 174 9.91 -11.68 5.47
N ASN A 175 10.94 -10.82 5.53
CA ASN A 175 11.16 -9.70 4.59
C ASN A 175 12.48 -9.84 3.81
N GLY A 176 12.95 -11.08 3.62
CA GLY A 176 14.16 -11.35 2.85
C GLY A 176 13.99 -10.98 1.38
N GLU A 177 14.98 -10.33 0.78
CA GLU A 177 14.99 -9.98 -0.63
C GLU A 177 16.18 -10.60 -1.34
N VAL A 178 15.95 -11.20 -2.51
CA VAL A 178 16.99 -11.60 -3.45
C VAL A 178 17.02 -10.59 -4.57
N ILE A 179 18.15 -9.92 -4.75
CA ILE A 179 18.37 -8.93 -5.80
C ILE A 179 19.28 -9.54 -6.86
N ILE A 180 18.91 -9.42 -8.12
CA ILE A 180 19.75 -9.84 -9.25
C ILE A 180 20.46 -8.61 -9.81
N LEU A 181 21.79 -8.68 -9.86
CA LEU A 181 22.64 -7.59 -10.35
C LEU A 181 23.23 -7.89 -11.73
N ASP A 182 23.37 -6.84 -12.52
CA ASP A 182 24.15 -6.80 -13.76
C ASP A 182 25.67 -6.85 -13.46
N PRO A 183 26.58 -7.18 -14.40
CA PRO A 183 28.02 -7.09 -14.16
C PRO A 183 28.53 -5.68 -13.80
N LYS A 184 27.72 -4.65 -14.02
CA LYS A 184 27.95 -3.26 -13.58
C LYS A 184 27.33 -2.91 -12.22
N GLU A 185 26.94 -3.90 -11.43
CA GLU A 185 26.29 -3.77 -10.11
C GLU A 185 24.97 -2.99 -10.09
N ARG A 186 24.30 -2.88 -11.24
CA ARG A 186 22.95 -2.29 -11.32
C ARG A 186 21.90 -3.34 -10.98
N GLU A 187 20.88 -2.94 -10.24
CA GLU A 187 19.74 -3.81 -9.92
C GLU A 187 18.91 -4.10 -11.16
N LEU A 188 18.80 -5.38 -11.53
CA LEU A 188 17.95 -5.85 -12.62
C LEU A 188 16.59 -6.28 -12.10
N GLU A 189 16.57 -7.10 -11.04
CA GLU A 189 15.37 -7.72 -10.50
C GLU A 189 15.45 -7.77 -8.97
N ARG A 190 14.29 -7.76 -8.31
CA ARG A 190 14.14 -7.87 -6.86
C ARG A 190 12.99 -8.83 -6.56
N TYR A 191 13.29 -9.87 -5.79
CA TYR A 191 12.34 -10.89 -5.37
C TYR A 191 12.20 -10.90 -3.86
N THR A 192 10.97 -10.80 -3.34
CA THR A 192 10.69 -11.00 -1.92
C THR A 192 10.54 -12.50 -1.65
N ILE A 193 11.33 -13.02 -0.72
CA ILE A 193 11.38 -14.44 -0.39
C ILE A 193 10.49 -14.70 0.84
N PRO A 194 9.53 -15.65 0.75
CA PRO A 194 8.69 -15.98 1.88
C PRO A 194 9.48 -16.70 2.99
N ASN A 195 9.05 -16.53 4.24
CA ASN A 195 9.61 -17.25 5.38
C ASN A 195 9.38 -18.76 5.22
N GLY A 196 10.42 -19.53 5.54
CA GLY A 196 10.46 -20.98 5.40
C GLY A 196 10.62 -21.48 3.99
N ALA A 197 10.87 -20.59 3.03
CA ALA A 197 11.38 -21.01 1.74
C ALA A 197 12.76 -21.63 1.89
N VAL A 198 12.99 -22.72 1.16
CA VAL A 198 14.30 -23.30 0.95
C VAL A 198 14.99 -22.48 -0.13
N LEU A 199 16.07 -21.81 0.24
CA LEU A 199 16.91 -21.03 -0.66
C LEU A 199 17.84 -21.98 -1.41
N LEU A 200 17.80 -21.94 -2.74
CA LEU A 200 18.61 -22.79 -3.62
C LEU A 200 19.85 -22.06 -4.18
N VAL A 201 20.00 -20.78 -3.85
CA VAL A 201 21.10 -19.91 -4.31
C VAL A 201 21.83 -19.27 -3.13
N ASN A 202 23.10 -18.97 -3.29
CA ASN A 202 23.94 -18.30 -2.29
C ASN A 202 24.29 -16.87 -2.72
N GLU A 203 24.79 -16.08 -1.76
CA GLU A 203 25.32 -14.75 -2.03
C GLU A 203 26.41 -14.82 -3.11
N ASN A 204 26.34 -13.94 -4.11
CA ASN A 204 27.27 -13.83 -5.23
C ASN A 204 27.22 -14.96 -6.28
N ASP A 205 26.27 -15.89 -6.21
CA ASP A 205 26.12 -16.92 -7.24
C ASP A 205 25.77 -16.30 -8.60
N GLU A 206 26.32 -16.87 -9.67
CA GLU A 206 25.91 -16.55 -11.05
C GLU A 206 24.71 -17.39 -11.45
N ILE A 207 23.66 -16.73 -11.91
CA ILE A 207 22.37 -17.34 -12.20
C ILE A 207 22.04 -17.23 -13.68
N LYS A 208 21.48 -18.30 -14.23
CA LYS A 208 20.95 -18.32 -15.61
C LYS A 208 19.47 -17.93 -15.61
N ILE A 209 18.96 -17.57 -16.80
CA ILE A 209 17.52 -17.31 -17.01
C ILE A 209 16.72 -18.59 -16.69
N GLY A 210 15.66 -18.46 -15.90
CA GLY A 210 14.72 -19.53 -15.54
C GLY A 210 15.20 -20.44 -14.40
N GLN A 211 16.30 -20.11 -13.75
CA GLN A 211 16.81 -20.88 -12.61
C GLN A 211 15.99 -20.59 -11.36
N VAL A 212 15.72 -21.65 -10.58
CA VAL A 212 14.92 -21.54 -9.35
C VAL A 212 15.77 -20.92 -8.23
N ILE A 213 15.26 -19.84 -7.63
CA ILE A 213 15.89 -19.10 -6.53
C ILE A 213 15.52 -19.74 -5.19
N CYS A 214 14.24 -20.05 -5.00
CA CYS A 214 13.73 -20.65 -3.78
C CYS A 214 12.47 -21.47 -4.04
N GLN A 215 12.19 -22.40 -3.14
CA GLN A 215 10.97 -23.23 -3.14
C GLN A 215 10.32 -23.25 -1.76
N TRP A 216 9.00 -23.35 -1.69
CA TRP A 216 8.26 -23.46 -0.42
C TRP A 216 7.08 -24.43 -0.54
N ASP A 217 6.52 -24.83 0.60
CA ASP A 217 5.27 -25.59 0.64
C ASP A 217 4.08 -24.65 0.37
N PRO A 218 3.32 -24.85 -0.74
CA PRO A 218 2.20 -23.98 -1.07
C PRO A 218 0.97 -24.21 -0.16
N LEU A 219 0.91 -25.33 0.56
CA LEU A 219 -0.25 -25.72 1.38
C LEU A 219 -0.13 -25.27 2.84
N SER A 220 1.04 -24.82 3.28
CA SER A 220 1.25 -24.44 4.67
C SER A 220 2.21 -23.25 4.83
N VAL A 221 2.04 -22.50 5.92
CA VAL A 221 3.02 -21.52 6.40
C VAL A 221 3.76 -22.16 7.57
N PRO A 222 5.06 -22.47 7.42
CA PRO A 222 5.85 -23.02 8.52
C PRO A 222 6.18 -21.93 9.54
N ILE A 223 6.15 -22.31 10.81
CA ILE A 223 6.67 -21.54 11.95
C ILE A 223 7.97 -22.21 12.35
N LEU A 224 9.10 -21.51 12.18
CA LEU A 224 10.45 -22.05 12.36
C LEU A 224 11.08 -21.53 13.64
N ALA A 225 11.92 -22.38 14.25
CA ALA A 225 12.79 -21.98 15.35
C ALA A 225 14.01 -21.20 14.84
N GLU A 226 14.28 -20.01 15.39
CA GLU A 226 15.50 -19.25 15.11
C GLU A 226 16.68 -19.68 15.98
N VAL A 227 16.40 -20.22 17.17
CA VAL A 227 17.41 -20.64 18.15
C VAL A 227 17.24 -22.11 18.50
N ALA A 228 18.34 -22.77 18.87
CA ALA A 228 18.29 -24.11 19.45
C ALA A 228 17.86 -24.04 20.92
N GLY A 229 17.04 -24.99 21.36
CA GLY A 229 16.54 -25.01 22.73
C GLY A 229 15.61 -26.18 23.02
N LYS A 230 15.21 -26.27 24.29
CA LYS A 230 14.19 -27.22 24.75
C LYS A 230 12.81 -26.61 24.60
N VAL A 231 11.91 -27.32 23.94
CA VAL A 231 10.52 -26.90 23.72
C VAL A 231 9.73 -26.96 25.04
N ARG A 232 9.01 -25.89 25.36
CA ARG A 232 8.03 -25.82 26.46
C ARG A 232 6.71 -25.26 25.95
N TYR A 233 5.61 -25.94 26.23
CA TYR A 233 4.26 -25.45 25.92
C TYR A 233 3.77 -24.49 26.99
N GLU A 234 3.07 -23.45 26.57
CA GLU A 234 2.39 -22.51 27.45
C GLU A 234 1.01 -22.15 26.88
N ASP A 235 0.01 -22.05 27.77
CA ASP A 235 -1.41 -21.88 27.43
C ASP A 235 -1.99 -23.01 26.56
N PHE A 236 -1.52 -24.25 26.74
CA PHE A 236 -2.03 -25.45 26.07
C PHE A 236 -2.99 -26.21 27.01
N VAL A 237 -4.27 -26.00 26.79
CA VAL A 237 -5.40 -26.62 27.49
C VAL A 237 -6.26 -27.38 26.47
N GLU A 238 -6.40 -28.69 26.66
CA GLU A 238 -7.20 -29.57 25.80
C GLU A 238 -8.68 -29.17 25.82
N GLY A 239 -9.30 -29.02 24.64
CA GLY A 239 -10.70 -28.62 24.49
C GLY A 239 -10.94 -27.10 24.51
N ASP A 240 -10.04 -26.32 25.13
CA ASP A 240 -10.14 -24.86 25.19
C ASP A 240 -9.21 -24.15 24.21
N SER A 241 -7.98 -24.65 24.00
CA SER A 241 -6.96 -24.03 23.14
C SER A 241 -6.30 -25.00 22.17
N ILE A 242 -6.30 -26.29 22.48
CA ILE A 242 -5.80 -27.34 21.61
C ILE A 242 -6.81 -28.47 21.46
N ARG A 243 -6.74 -29.17 20.32
CA ARG A 243 -7.44 -30.42 20.04
C ARG A 243 -6.42 -31.44 19.59
N SER A 244 -6.38 -32.58 20.28
CA SER A 244 -5.55 -33.72 19.90
C SER A 244 -6.38 -34.74 19.10
N GLU A 245 -5.87 -35.13 17.93
CA GLU A 245 -6.41 -36.23 17.13
C GLU A 245 -5.34 -37.28 16.90
N VAL A 246 -5.68 -38.55 17.07
CA VAL A 246 -4.76 -39.65 16.79
C VAL A 246 -5.04 -40.14 15.38
N ASP A 247 -4.07 -39.99 14.49
CA ASP A 247 -4.16 -40.53 13.14
C ASP A 247 -4.20 -42.06 13.16
N ALA A 248 -4.63 -42.67 12.05
CA ALA A 248 -4.59 -44.13 11.86
C ALA A 248 -3.18 -44.76 12.02
N SER A 249 -2.11 -43.96 11.94
CA SER A 249 -0.72 -44.36 12.19
C SER A 249 -0.32 -44.36 13.67
N GLY A 250 -1.22 -43.97 14.59
CA GLY A 250 -0.95 -43.86 16.02
C GLY A 250 -0.18 -42.59 16.42
N THR A 251 0.07 -41.67 15.47
CA THR A 251 0.69 -40.37 15.76
C THR A 251 -0.37 -39.37 16.20
N ALA A 252 -0.19 -38.74 17.36
CA ALA A 252 -1.08 -37.69 17.85
C ALA A 252 -0.74 -36.37 17.15
N ARG A 253 -1.69 -35.83 16.38
CA ARG A 253 -1.64 -34.48 15.81
C ARG A 253 -2.33 -33.53 16.78
N ILE A 254 -1.59 -32.50 17.21
CA ILE A 254 -2.12 -31.43 18.04
C ILE A 254 -2.43 -30.24 17.14
N GLN A 255 -3.66 -29.76 17.18
CA GLN A 255 -4.10 -28.57 16.45
C GLN A 255 -4.56 -27.48 17.41
N ILE A 256 -4.16 -26.23 17.16
CA ILE A 256 -4.70 -25.08 17.88
C ILE A 256 -6.14 -24.81 17.43
N ILE A 257 -7.05 -24.71 18.39
CA ILE A 257 -8.45 -24.36 18.15
C ILE A 257 -8.73 -22.91 18.55
N GLU A 258 -9.88 -22.40 18.13
CA GLU A 258 -10.38 -21.09 18.54
C GLU A 258 -10.55 -21.07 20.06
N HIS A 259 -9.82 -20.17 20.72
CA HIS A 259 -9.79 -20.05 22.18
C HIS A 259 -10.31 -18.68 22.60
N LYS A 260 -11.13 -18.65 23.66
CA LYS A 260 -11.72 -17.43 24.21
C LYS A 260 -11.09 -17.11 25.57
N GLY A 261 -10.77 -15.84 25.82
CA GLY A 261 -10.22 -15.36 27.10
C GLY A 261 -8.73 -15.02 27.05
N ASP A 262 -7.99 -15.28 28.14
CA ASP A 262 -6.57 -14.91 28.34
C ASP A 262 -5.56 -15.98 27.87
N LEU A 263 -6.02 -17.05 27.23
CA LEU A 263 -5.18 -18.11 26.69
C LEU A 263 -4.52 -17.65 25.39
N HIS A 264 -3.19 -17.81 25.28
CA HIS A 264 -2.42 -17.56 24.06
C HIS A 264 -1.46 -18.71 23.82
N PRO A 265 -1.88 -19.77 23.11
CA PRO A 265 -1.04 -20.93 22.90
C PRO A 265 0.28 -20.50 22.25
N GLN A 266 1.37 -20.76 22.96
CA GLN A 266 2.72 -20.43 22.52
C GLN A 266 3.72 -21.51 22.89
N ILE A 267 4.79 -21.57 22.10
CA ILE A 267 5.91 -22.47 22.34
C ILE A 267 7.11 -21.62 22.75
N MET A 268 7.64 -21.90 23.93
CA MET A 268 8.86 -21.30 24.44
C MET A 268 10.05 -22.22 24.21
N LEU A 269 11.19 -21.65 23.83
CA LEU A 269 12.46 -22.34 23.75
C LEU A 269 13.32 -21.96 24.94
N GLU A 270 13.73 -22.95 25.72
CA GLU A 270 14.53 -22.76 26.92
C GLU A 270 15.96 -23.26 26.72
N ASN A 271 16.90 -22.63 27.42
CA ASN A 271 18.24 -23.17 27.59
C ASN A 271 18.26 -24.27 28.67
N ALA A 272 19.41 -24.92 28.86
CA ALA A 272 19.58 -25.96 29.89
C ALA A 272 19.36 -25.48 31.34
N GLN A 273 19.31 -24.16 31.57
CA GLN A 273 19.09 -23.53 32.88
C GLN A 273 17.64 -23.05 33.08
N GLY A 274 16.73 -23.33 32.13
CA GLY A 274 15.32 -22.91 32.21
C GLY A 274 15.07 -21.43 31.89
N LYS A 275 16.05 -20.73 31.32
CA LYS A 275 15.85 -19.37 30.80
C LYS A 275 15.25 -19.44 29.40
N VAL A 276 14.15 -18.71 29.19
CA VAL A 276 13.52 -18.55 27.87
C VAL A 276 14.47 -17.80 26.95
N LEU A 277 14.89 -18.46 25.86
CA LEU A 277 15.71 -17.92 24.79
C LEU A 277 14.84 -17.21 23.74
N ASP A 278 13.71 -17.81 23.41
CA ASP A 278 12.77 -17.30 22.40
C ASP A 278 11.36 -17.89 22.62
N PHE A 279 10.34 -17.28 22.00
CA PHE A 279 8.96 -17.75 22.09
C PHE A 279 8.18 -17.51 20.80
N TYR A 280 7.31 -18.46 20.46
CA TYR A 280 6.56 -18.48 19.21
C TYR A 280 5.07 -18.59 19.50
N PHE A 281 4.32 -17.54 19.17
CA PHE A 281 2.86 -17.59 19.22
C PHE A 281 2.32 -18.51 18.14
N LEU A 282 1.40 -19.39 18.51
CA LEU A 282 0.72 -20.27 17.58
C LEU A 282 -0.65 -19.69 17.23
N PRO A 283 -0.93 -19.43 15.95
CA PRO A 283 -2.24 -18.97 15.54
C PRO A 283 -3.25 -20.13 15.53
N GLU A 284 -4.52 -19.80 15.38
CA GLU A 284 -5.58 -20.77 15.22
C GLU A 284 -5.34 -21.68 14.01
N LYS A 285 -5.83 -22.92 14.09
CA LYS A 285 -5.66 -23.98 13.08
C LYS A 285 -4.21 -24.47 12.89
N ALA A 286 -3.21 -23.88 13.56
CA ALA A 286 -1.84 -24.34 13.50
C ALA A 286 -1.71 -25.78 13.99
N ILE A 287 -1.02 -26.61 13.21
CA ILE A 287 -0.70 -28.00 13.53
C ILE A 287 0.72 -28.03 14.10
N ILE A 288 0.87 -28.61 15.27
CA ILE A 288 2.15 -28.63 15.99
C ILE A 288 2.98 -29.82 15.53
N GLU A 289 4.25 -29.59 15.22
CA GLU A 289 5.17 -30.58 14.66
C GLU A 289 6.24 -31.05 15.68
N VAL A 290 6.36 -30.33 16.80
CA VAL A 290 7.29 -30.66 17.90
C VAL A 290 6.53 -31.20 19.10
N SER A 291 7.23 -31.90 19.99
CA SER A 291 6.70 -32.39 21.27
C SER A 291 7.21 -31.57 22.45
N ASN A 292 6.43 -31.48 23.53
CA ASN A 292 6.86 -30.82 24.76
C ASN A 292 8.11 -31.49 25.34
N GLY A 293 9.13 -30.70 25.68
CA GLY A 293 10.42 -31.17 26.19
C GLY A 293 11.42 -31.65 25.12
N GLN A 294 11.04 -31.66 23.84
CA GLN A 294 11.94 -32.01 22.73
C GLN A 294 13.07 -30.97 22.60
N MET A 295 14.29 -31.43 22.34
CA MET A 295 15.41 -30.57 21.96
C MET A 295 15.36 -30.33 20.44
N ILE A 296 15.36 -29.07 20.02
CA ILE A 296 15.33 -28.69 18.60
C ILE A 296 16.52 -27.81 18.23
N MET A 297 16.84 -27.79 16.94
CA MET A 297 17.85 -26.91 16.35
C MET A 297 17.19 -25.69 15.72
N ALA A 298 17.98 -24.65 15.47
CA ALA A 298 17.56 -23.57 14.61
C ALA A 298 17.21 -24.10 13.21
N GLY A 299 16.13 -23.61 12.61
CA GLY A 299 15.57 -24.05 11.34
C GLY A 299 14.59 -25.23 11.43
N THR A 300 14.35 -25.79 12.61
CA THR A 300 13.31 -26.81 12.80
C THR A 300 11.92 -26.19 12.72
N VAL A 301 10.99 -26.86 12.01
CA VAL A 301 9.57 -26.47 11.96
C VAL A 301 8.91 -26.82 13.29
N ILE A 302 8.48 -25.79 14.02
CA ILE A 302 7.78 -25.90 15.30
C ILE A 302 6.30 -26.24 15.07
N ALA A 303 5.68 -25.54 14.12
CA ALA A 303 4.29 -25.73 13.76
C ALA A 303 4.09 -25.35 12.29
N LYS A 304 3.01 -25.84 11.69
CA LYS A 304 2.57 -25.46 10.36
C LYS A 304 1.15 -24.96 10.47
N THR A 305 0.92 -23.73 10.03
CA THR A 305 -0.45 -23.29 9.79
C THR A 305 -0.82 -23.77 8.39
N PRO A 306 -1.89 -24.56 8.21
CA PRO A 306 -2.46 -24.77 6.89
C PRO A 306 -2.67 -23.38 6.30
N ARG A 307 -2.13 -23.12 5.12
CA ARG A 307 -2.62 -21.95 4.38
C ARG A 307 -4.09 -22.26 4.22
N GLU A 308 -4.95 -21.38 4.73
CA GLU A 308 -6.27 -21.31 4.13
C GLU A 308 -5.95 -21.19 2.67
N LEU A 309 -6.33 -22.21 1.87
CA LEU A 309 -6.18 -22.17 0.44
C LEU A 309 -6.57 -20.75 0.10
N GLY A 310 -5.60 -19.99 -0.40
CA GLY A 310 -5.83 -18.66 -0.91
C GLY A 310 -6.62 -18.85 -2.19
N GLY A 311 -7.73 -19.59 -2.12
CA GLY A 311 -8.82 -19.58 -3.04
C GLY A 311 -9.32 -18.17 -2.97
N THR A 312 -8.70 -17.34 -3.80
CA THR A 312 -9.06 -15.99 -4.12
C THR A 312 -9.07 -15.04 -2.92
N GLN A 313 -8.19 -14.03 -2.91
CA GLN A 313 -8.26 -12.83 -2.04
C GLN A 313 -9.69 -12.34 -1.76
N ASP A 314 -10.45 -12.93 -0.83
CA ASP A 314 -11.87 -12.61 -0.56
C ASP A 314 -12.68 -12.13 -1.81
N ILE A 315 -12.40 -12.72 -2.98
CA ILE A 315 -12.94 -12.26 -4.27
C ILE A 315 -14.42 -12.64 -4.35
N THR A 316 -14.82 -13.60 -3.52
CA THR A 316 -16.18 -14.10 -3.34
C THR A 316 -17.17 -13.02 -2.93
N SER A 317 -16.71 -11.88 -2.43
CA SER A 317 -17.61 -10.78 -2.10
C SER A 317 -17.94 -9.87 -3.27
N GLY A 318 -17.38 -10.05 -4.48
CA GLY A 318 -17.85 -9.38 -5.71
C GLY A 318 -18.09 -7.86 -5.55
N LEU A 319 -19.29 -7.39 -5.87
CA LEU A 319 -19.66 -5.98 -5.72
C LEU A 319 -19.59 -5.45 -4.26
N PRO A 320 -20.03 -6.19 -3.21
CA PRO A 320 -19.82 -5.80 -1.82
C PRO A 320 -18.41 -5.31 -1.48
N ARG A 321 -17.35 -5.96 -1.98
CA ARG A 321 -15.97 -5.48 -1.77
C ARG A 321 -15.73 -4.13 -2.42
N VAL A 322 -16.19 -3.95 -3.66
CA VAL A 322 -16.06 -2.69 -4.39
C VAL A 322 -16.82 -1.57 -3.66
N THR A 323 -18.00 -1.86 -3.12
CA THR A 323 -18.75 -0.90 -2.30
C THR A 323 -18.04 -0.55 -1.01
N GLU A 324 -17.43 -1.54 -0.33
CA GLU A 324 -16.63 -1.32 0.87
C GLU A 324 -15.44 -0.38 0.60
N LEU A 325 -14.75 -0.57 -0.53
CA LEU A 325 -13.62 0.24 -0.97
C LEU A 325 -14.04 1.68 -1.34
N PHE A 326 -15.12 1.86 -2.11
CA PHE A 326 -15.61 3.20 -2.48
C PHE A 326 -16.19 3.97 -1.30
N GLU A 327 -16.76 3.29 -0.31
CA GLU A 327 -17.20 3.92 0.93
C GLU A 327 -16.07 4.11 1.95
N ALA A 328 -14.84 3.70 1.62
CA ALA A 328 -13.68 3.71 2.50
C ALA A 328 -13.97 3.07 3.89
N ARG A 329 -14.84 2.06 3.93
CA ARG A 329 -15.21 1.40 5.19
C ARG A 329 -14.02 0.66 5.76
N LYS A 330 -13.95 0.63 7.10
CA LYS A 330 -12.99 -0.24 7.79
C LYS A 330 -13.41 -1.70 7.59
N PRO A 331 -12.53 -2.58 7.09
CA PRO A 331 -12.81 -3.99 7.02
C PRO A 331 -13.11 -4.58 8.40
N LYS A 332 -13.84 -5.71 8.42
CA LYS A 332 -14.14 -6.43 9.67
C LYS A 332 -12.87 -6.87 10.40
N GLU A 333 -11.87 -7.25 9.61
CA GLU A 333 -10.64 -7.87 10.06
C GLU A 333 -9.41 -7.15 9.50
N PRO A 334 -9.17 -5.89 9.88
CA PRO A 334 -8.16 -5.06 9.23
C PRO A 334 -6.74 -5.49 9.60
N ALA A 335 -5.81 -5.33 8.65
CA ALA A 335 -4.39 -5.34 8.94
C ALA A 335 -4.00 -4.08 9.72
N ILE A 336 -2.99 -4.23 10.59
CA ILE A 336 -2.37 -3.13 11.33
C ILE A 336 -1.06 -2.79 10.62
N ILE A 337 -0.85 -1.53 10.25
CA ILE A 337 0.38 -1.07 9.60
C ILE A 337 1.34 -0.39 10.57
N ALA A 338 2.63 -0.48 10.29
CA ALA A 338 3.67 0.30 10.97
C ALA A 338 3.54 1.78 10.57
N GLU A 339 3.59 2.68 11.55
CA GLU A 339 3.52 4.14 11.32
C GLU A 339 4.90 4.80 11.39
N ILE A 340 5.94 4.05 11.76
CA ILE A 340 7.32 4.49 11.80
C ILE A 340 8.22 3.38 11.25
N ASP A 341 9.33 3.76 10.64
CA ASP A 341 10.41 2.83 10.30
C ASP A 341 11.11 2.38 11.58
N GLY A 342 11.46 1.10 11.68
CA GLY A 342 12.12 0.63 12.89
C GLY A 342 12.28 -0.88 13.04
N GLY A 343 12.93 -1.25 14.14
CA GLY A 343 12.99 -2.62 14.62
C GLY A 343 11.72 -2.99 15.40
N VAL A 344 11.21 -4.19 15.17
CA VAL A 344 10.04 -4.74 15.86
C VAL A 344 10.48 -5.45 17.14
N ASP A 345 9.93 -5.07 18.28
CA ASP A 345 10.07 -5.77 19.55
C ASP A 345 8.70 -6.35 19.94
N LEU A 346 8.66 -7.66 20.22
CA LEU A 346 7.48 -8.33 20.74
C LEU A 346 7.58 -8.38 22.27
N LEU A 347 6.63 -7.73 22.96
CA LEU A 347 6.59 -7.78 24.41
C LEU A 347 6.01 -9.12 24.88
N ALA A 348 6.72 -9.80 25.76
CA ALA A 348 6.24 -11.01 26.42
C ALA A 348 5.12 -10.70 27.43
N GLU A 349 5.11 -9.50 28.01
CA GLU A 349 4.06 -9.05 28.95
C GLU A 349 2.79 -8.61 28.22
N LYS A 350 1.68 -9.26 28.55
CA LYS A 350 0.35 -8.97 28.01
C LYS A 350 -0.20 -7.67 28.61
N LYS A 351 -0.69 -6.73 27.77
CA LYS A 351 -1.52 -5.59 28.25
C LYS A 351 -2.99 -5.96 28.05
N ARG A 352 -3.72 -6.23 29.15
CA ARG A 352 -5.16 -6.57 29.15
C ARG A 352 -5.51 -7.75 28.22
N GLY A 353 -4.75 -8.83 28.30
CA GLY A 353 -4.92 -10.02 27.45
C GLY A 353 -4.49 -9.83 25.99
N LYS A 354 -4.21 -8.61 25.49
CA LYS A 354 -3.84 -8.42 24.09
C LYS A 354 -2.32 -8.45 23.89
N ARG A 355 -1.90 -8.95 22.72
CA ARG A 355 -0.49 -8.94 22.29
C ARG A 355 -0.06 -7.51 21.94
N VAL A 356 1.19 -7.17 22.21
CA VAL A 356 1.74 -5.83 21.93
C VAL A 356 3.00 -5.95 21.08
N ILE A 357 2.98 -5.33 19.91
CA ILE A 357 4.16 -5.05 19.10
C ILE A 357 4.65 -3.65 19.46
N VAL A 358 5.94 -3.46 19.68
CA VAL A 358 6.57 -2.16 19.77
C VAL A 358 7.49 -2.00 18.57
N VAL A 359 7.29 -0.95 17.77
CA VAL A 359 8.25 -0.59 16.73
C VAL A 359 9.12 0.53 17.29
N ARG A 360 10.45 0.38 17.21
CA ARG A 360 11.41 1.40 17.67
C ARG A 360 12.24 1.90 16.50
N SER A 361 12.27 3.22 16.34
CA SER A 361 13.08 3.90 15.33
C SER A 361 14.56 3.53 15.45
N PRO A 362 15.32 3.43 14.35
CA PRO A 362 16.76 3.16 14.40
C PRO A 362 17.55 4.12 15.29
N ASP A 363 17.09 5.36 15.41
CA ASP A 363 17.70 6.40 16.25
C ASP A 363 17.38 6.24 17.75
N GLY A 364 16.49 5.31 18.11
CA GLY A 364 16.05 5.05 19.47
C GLY A 364 15.18 6.15 20.10
N LYS A 365 14.92 7.25 19.39
CA LYS A 365 14.19 8.42 19.90
C LYS A 365 12.67 8.30 19.88
N THR A 366 12.14 7.39 19.07
CA THR A 366 10.70 7.25 18.86
C THR A 366 10.35 5.77 18.90
N GLU A 367 9.38 5.43 19.73
CA GLU A 367 8.80 4.11 19.79
C GLU A 367 7.28 4.20 19.70
N LYS A 368 6.67 3.17 19.12
CA LYS A 368 5.23 3.12 18.91
C LYS A 368 4.69 1.75 19.22
N GLU A 369 3.72 1.70 20.13
CA GLU A 369 3.08 0.46 20.56
C GLU A 369 1.81 0.17 19.72
N TYR A 370 1.66 -1.08 19.31
CA TYR A 370 0.53 -1.60 18.53
C TYR A 370 -0.11 -2.76 19.29
N ILE A 371 -1.40 -2.62 19.59
CA ILE A 371 -2.17 -3.65 20.29
C ILE A 371 -2.83 -4.56 19.26
N ILE A 372 -2.53 -5.85 19.32
CA ILE A 372 -3.01 -6.84 18.36
C ILE A 372 -4.09 -7.70 19.01
N PRO A 373 -5.27 -7.86 18.38
CA PRO A 373 -6.29 -8.79 18.81
C PRO A 373 -5.80 -10.25 18.85
N HIS A 374 -6.53 -11.09 19.59
CA HIS A 374 -6.30 -12.54 19.65
C HIS A 374 -6.55 -13.20 18.28
N GLY A 375 -5.98 -14.38 18.05
CA GLY A 375 -6.18 -15.16 16.81
C GLY A 375 -5.49 -14.65 15.55
N LYS A 376 -5.08 -13.37 15.50
CA LYS A 376 -4.46 -12.78 14.30
C LYS A 376 -3.07 -13.31 13.97
N HIS A 377 -2.82 -13.62 12.70
CA HIS A 377 -1.49 -14.00 12.19
C HIS A 377 -0.59 -12.75 12.09
N LEU A 378 0.58 -12.81 12.74
CA LEU A 378 1.60 -11.78 12.63
C LEU A 378 2.41 -11.97 11.35
N ARG A 379 2.66 -10.88 10.62
CA ARG A 379 3.57 -10.86 9.46
C ARG A 379 5.01 -10.57 9.84
N VAL A 380 5.24 -10.16 11.09
CA VAL A 380 6.55 -9.74 11.60
C VAL A 380 6.91 -10.54 12.84
N HIS A 381 8.21 -10.72 13.05
CA HIS A 381 8.80 -11.36 14.22
C HIS A 381 9.63 -10.36 15.04
N ALA A 382 10.07 -10.79 16.22
CA ALA A 382 10.97 -9.98 17.02
C ALA A 382 12.29 -9.72 16.26
N LYS A 383 12.78 -8.48 16.34
CA LYS A 383 13.98 -7.95 15.67
C LYS A 383 13.87 -7.82 14.15
N ASP A 384 12.68 -7.99 13.57
CA ASP A 384 12.46 -7.65 12.16
C ASP A 384 12.56 -6.14 11.94
N MET A 385 13.08 -5.73 10.78
CA MET A 385 13.07 -4.33 10.36
C MET A 385 11.86 -4.10 9.46
N VAL A 386 11.01 -3.15 9.86
CA VAL A 386 9.81 -2.75 9.11
C VAL A 386 9.96 -1.32 8.63
N ARG A 387 9.32 -1.05 7.48
CA ARG A 387 9.14 0.30 6.98
C ARG A 387 7.77 0.86 7.35
N CYS A 388 7.68 2.17 7.38
CA CYS A 388 6.44 2.91 7.47
C CYS A 388 5.47 2.46 6.36
N GLY A 389 4.27 2.03 6.74
CA GLY A 389 3.25 1.47 5.85
C GLY A 389 3.25 -0.06 5.75
N ASP A 390 4.27 -0.77 6.24
CA ASP A 390 4.31 -2.23 6.20
C ASP A 390 3.25 -2.84 7.13
N ALA A 391 2.55 -3.88 6.66
CA ALA A 391 1.57 -4.60 7.45
C ALA A 391 2.26 -5.48 8.52
N LEU A 392 1.95 -5.23 9.79
CA LEU A 392 2.41 -6.01 10.94
C LEU A 392 1.58 -7.30 11.14
N VAL A 393 0.32 -7.25 10.70
CA VAL A 393 -0.69 -8.31 10.88
C VAL A 393 -1.34 -8.61 9.53
N ASP A 394 -1.70 -9.86 9.29
CA ASP A 394 -2.43 -10.24 8.08
C ASP A 394 -3.86 -9.68 8.07
N GLY A 395 -4.28 -9.22 6.89
CA GLY A 395 -5.63 -8.69 6.64
C GLY A 395 -5.65 -7.61 5.55
N PRO A 396 -6.85 -7.21 5.11
CA PRO A 396 -7.02 -6.05 4.23
C PRO A 396 -6.56 -4.76 4.91
N LEU A 397 -5.86 -3.91 4.15
CA LEU A 397 -5.41 -2.60 4.63
C LEU A 397 -6.58 -1.62 4.70
N VAL A 398 -6.52 -0.73 5.68
CA VAL A 398 -7.51 0.34 5.88
C VAL A 398 -7.07 1.59 5.08
N PRO A 399 -7.88 2.10 4.14
CA PRO A 399 -7.52 3.27 3.34
C PRO A 399 -7.15 4.50 4.19
N HIS A 400 -7.87 4.76 5.29
CA HIS A 400 -7.58 5.87 6.19
C HIS A 400 -6.22 5.78 6.87
N ASP A 401 -5.77 4.57 7.21
CA ASP A 401 -4.46 4.39 7.82
C ASP A 401 -3.36 4.58 6.77
N ILE A 402 -3.57 4.09 5.53
CA ILE A 402 -2.64 4.34 4.41
C ILE A 402 -2.52 5.85 4.13
N LEU A 403 -3.64 6.58 4.07
CA LEU A 403 -3.61 8.02 3.84
C LEU A 403 -2.82 8.77 4.93
N ARG A 404 -3.03 8.40 6.19
CA ARG A 404 -2.34 9.01 7.34
C ARG A 404 -0.84 8.72 7.36
N VAL A 405 -0.45 7.51 6.96
CA VAL A 405 0.92 7.00 7.14
C VAL A 405 1.77 7.14 5.87
N SER A 406 1.21 6.75 4.72
CA SER A 406 1.91 6.66 3.44
C SER A 406 1.50 7.76 2.44
N GLY A 407 0.46 8.55 2.73
CA GLY A 407 0.05 9.70 1.94
C GLY A 407 -0.96 9.41 0.81
N GLU A 408 -1.31 10.47 0.07
CA GLU A 408 -2.38 10.44 -0.96
C GLU A 408 -2.06 9.47 -2.10
N GLU A 409 -0.84 9.50 -2.63
CA GLU A 409 -0.45 8.65 -3.76
C GLU A 409 -0.55 7.15 -3.41
N ALA A 410 -0.10 6.78 -2.22
CA ALA A 410 -0.14 5.39 -1.75
C ALA A 410 -1.57 4.86 -1.61
N VAL A 411 -2.49 5.67 -1.05
CA VAL A 411 -3.90 5.26 -0.91
C VAL A 411 -4.60 5.19 -2.26
N GLN A 412 -4.30 6.12 -3.18
CA GLN A 412 -4.83 6.12 -4.54
C GLN A 412 -4.42 4.86 -5.30
N GLN A 413 -3.13 4.51 -5.27
CA GLN A 413 -2.61 3.31 -5.92
C GLN A 413 -3.20 2.03 -5.28
N TYR A 414 -3.32 2.00 -3.96
CA TYR A 414 -3.96 0.89 -3.25
C TYR A 414 -5.41 0.70 -3.69
N LEU A 415 -6.24 1.75 -3.61
CA LEU A 415 -7.65 1.69 -4.00
C LEU A 415 -7.82 1.28 -5.46
N LEU A 416 -7.03 1.86 -6.36
CA LEU A 416 -7.09 1.51 -7.78
C LEU A 416 -6.79 0.03 -7.98
N ARG A 417 -5.70 -0.48 -7.37
CA ARG A 417 -5.29 -1.88 -7.50
C ARG A 417 -6.36 -2.82 -6.95
N GLU A 418 -6.88 -2.54 -5.75
CA GLU A 418 -7.88 -3.40 -5.11
C GLU A 418 -9.19 -3.43 -5.91
N ILE A 419 -9.69 -2.28 -6.36
CA ILE A 419 -10.93 -2.22 -7.16
C ILE A 419 -10.72 -2.95 -8.49
N GLN A 420 -9.60 -2.70 -9.16
CA GLN A 420 -9.29 -3.32 -10.44
C GLN A 420 -9.14 -4.84 -10.33
N ASN A 421 -8.52 -5.35 -9.25
CA ASN A 421 -8.40 -6.78 -9.00
C ASN A 421 -9.77 -7.45 -8.88
N VAL A 422 -10.75 -6.78 -8.23
CA VAL A 422 -12.12 -7.31 -8.13
C VAL A 422 -12.78 -7.41 -9.51
N TYR A 423 -12.66 -6.41 -10.38
CA TYR A 423 -13.20 -6.48 -11.74
C TYR A 423 -12.47 -7.52 -12.62
N ARG A 424 -11.13 -7.54 -12.59
CA ARG A 424 -10.30 -8.48 -13.37
C ARG A 424 -10.54 -9.94 -12.99
N SER A 425 -10.67 -10.22 -11.69
CA SER A 425 -10.98 -11.57 -11.23
C SER A 425 -12.32 -12.10 -11.73
N GLN A 426 -13.26 -11.21 -12.04
CA GLN A 426 -14.53 -11.50 -12.68
C GLN A 426 -14.47 -11.42 -14.21
N ARG A 427 -13.26 -11.30 -14.78
CA ARG A 427 -12.96 -11.18 -16.21
C ARG A 427 -13.65 -9.99 -16.87
N VAL A 428 -13.87 -8.92 -16.11
CA VAL A 428 -14.33 -7.63 -16.62
C VAL A 428 -13.12 -6.70 -16.72
N GLU A 429 -12.81 -6.27 -17.94
CA GLU A 429 -11.76 -5.29 -18.19
C GLU A 429 -12.34 -3.89 -18.11
N ILE A 430 -11.88 -3.10 -17.15
CA ILE A 430 -12.19 -1.67 -17.01
C ILE A 430 -10.87 -0.90 -17.16
N ASP A 431 -10.90 0.19 -17.92
CA ASP A 431 -9.75 1.08 -18.02
C ASP A 431 -9.55 1.84 -16.69
N ASP A 432 -8.32 1.85 -16.20
CA ASP A 432 -7.92 2.49 -14.95
C ASP A 432 -8.43 3.94 -14.86
N LYS A 433 -8.52 4.68 -15.98
CA LYS A 433 -8.96 6.08 -15.99
C LYS A 433 -10.33 6.29 -15.37
N HIS A 434 -11.23 5.33 -15.52
CA HIS A 434 -12.59 5.43 -14.95
C HIS A 434 -12.55 5.35 -13.42
N ILE A 435 -11.76 4.42 -12.88
CA ILE A 435 -11.61 4.26 -11.43
C ILE A 435 -10.83 5.44 -10.84
N GLU A 436 -9.78 5.89 -11.53
CA GLU A 436 -8.99 7.07 -11.16
C GLU A 436 -9.86 8.33 -11.01
N ILE A 437 -10.84 8.54 -11.90
CA ILE A 437 -11.78 9.65 -11.81
C ILE A 437 -12.58 9.58 -10.50
N ILE A 438 -13.07 8.40 -10.11
CA ILE A 438 -13.84 8.24 -8.87
C ILE A 438 -12.94 8.45 -7.65
N ILE A 439 -11.75 7.85 -7.64
CA ILE A 439 -10.77 8.00 -6.55
C ILE A 439 -10.37 9.48 -6.37
N SER A 440 -10.20 10.22 -7.48
CA SER A 440 -9.91 11.66 -7.41
C SER A 440 -11.00 12.46 -6.68
N GLN A 441 -12.27 12.04 -6.77
CA GLN A 441 -13.36 12.69 -6.07
C GLN A 441 -13.44 12.29 -4.60
N MET A 442 -12.98 11.10 -4.24
CA MET A 442 -12.93 10.66 -2.83
C MET A 442 -11.95 11.51 -2.01
N LEU A 443 -10.85 11.96 -2.62
CA LEU A 443 -9.76 12.72 -1.96
C LEU A 443 -9.88 14.25 -2.19
N ARG A 444 -11.03 14.71 -2.68
CA ARG A 444 -11.24 16.12 -3.06
C ARG A 444 -11.49 17.04 -1.87
N LYS A 445 -12.01 16.49 -0.78
CA LYS A 445 -12.38 17.25 0.43
C LYS A 445 -11.27 17.16 1.47
N VAL A 446 -11.06 18.25 2.19
CA VAL A 446 -10.10 18.35 3.29
C VAL A 446 -10.78 18.94 4.51
N ARG A 447 -10.33 18.54 5.70
CA ARG A 447 -10.82 19.05 6.98
C ARG A 447 -9.88 20.12 7.51
N VAL A 448 -10.39 21.31 7.78
CA VAL A 448 -9.59 22.42 8.30
C VAL A 448 -9.19 22.16 9.74
N ASP A 449 -7.89 22.10 10.03
CA ASP A 449 -7.36 21.89 11.39
C ASP A 449 -7.12 23.23 12.09
N ASN A 450 -6.49 24.18 11.40
CA ASN A 450 -6.23 25.52 11.90
C ASN A 450 -6.74 26.53 10.88
N VAL A 451 -7.56 27.47 11.33
CA VAL A 451 -8.19 28.48 10.47
C VAL A 451 -7.26 29.66 10.19
N GLY A 452 -6.18 29.83 10.95
CA GLY A 452 -5.29 30.98 10.80
C GLY A 452 -6.04 32.30 10.93
N ASP A 453 -5.87 33.17 9.92
CA ASP A 453 -6.57 34.45 9.79
C ASP A 453 -7.67 34.41 8.72
N THR A 454 -8.11 33.22 8.31
CA THR A 454 -9.26 33.05 7.39
C THR A 454 -10.59 33.15 8.13
N SER A 455 -11.68 33.34 7.38
CA SER A 455 -13.06 33.32 7.90
C SER A 455 -13.64 31.91 8.09
N LEU A 456 -12.81 30.86 8.04
CA LEU A 456 -13.25 29.47 8.14
C LEU A 456 -13.49 29.07 9.61
N LEU A 457 -14.24 27.97 9.79
CA LEU A 457 -14.46 27.35 11.10
C LEU A 457 -13.55 26.13 11.28
N PRO A 458 -12.96 25.92 12.47
CA PRO A 458 -12.18 24.70 12.73
C PRO A 458 -13.05 23.45 12.58
N GLY A 459 -12.53 22.43 11.89
CA GLY A 459 -13.20 21.16 11.66
C GLY A 459 -14.17 21.13 10.46
N ILE A 460 -14.36 22.24 9.74
CA ILE A 460 -15.18 22.24 8.53
C ILE A 460 -14.53 21.40 7.42
N VAL A 461 -15.35 20.69 6.66
CA VAL A 461 -14.92 19.93 5.48
C VAL A 461 -15.20 20.76 4.23
N ILE A 462 -14.15 21.15 3.52
CA ILE A 462 -14.21 22.03 2.34
C ILE A 462 -13.48 21.40 1.15
N ASP A 463 -13.73 21.88 -0.06
CA ASP A 463 -12.97 21.47 -1.24
C ASP A 463 -11.50 21.95 -1.16
N ARG A 464 -10.54 21.08 -1.51
CA ARG A 464 -9.11 21.44 -1.46
C ARG A 464 -8.76 22.64 -2.35
N PHE A 465 -9.41 22.77 -3.51
CA PHE A 465 -9.18 23.88 -4.44
C PHE A 465 -9.82 25.17 -3.94
N GLU A 466 -10.96 25.07 -3.26
CA GLU A 466 -11.61 26.21 -2.62
C GLU A 466 -10.77 26.72 -1.44
N LEU A 467 -10.25 25.82 -0.60
CA LEU A 467 -9.31 26.19 0.47
C LEU A 467 -8.04 26.84 -0.09
N ARG A 468 -7.47 26.28 -1.17
CA ARG A 468 -6.30 26.84 -1.85
C ARG A 468 -6.59 28.26 -2.34
N LYS A 469 -7.74 28.49 -2.98
CA LYS A 469 -8.18 29.80 -3.44
C LYS A 469 -8.35 30.80 -2.29
N ILE A 470 -8.96 30.40 -1.17
CA ILE A 470 -9.10 31.25 0.03
C ILE A 470 -7.73 31.64 0.57
N ASN A 471 -6.80 30.70 0.66
CA ASN A 471 -5.44 30.95 1.13
C ASN A 471 -4.65 31.85 0.16
N GLU A 472 -4.79 31.66 -1.16
CA GLU A 472 -4.18 32.54 -2.17
C GLU A 472 -4.73 33.97 -2.10
N GLN A 473 -6.05 34.12 -1.92
CA GLN A 473 -6.67 35.43 -1.70
C GLN A 473 -6.16 36.09 -0.42
N LEU A 474 -6.02 35.33 0.66
CA LEU A 474 -5.49 35.81 1.93
C LEU A 474 -4.02 36.29 1.79
N MET A 475 -3.22 35.66 0.94
CA MET A 475 -1.82 36.08 0.71
C MET A 475 -1.72 37.46 0.03
N ASN A 476 -2.77 37.92 -0.63
CA ASN A 476 -2.85 39.28 -1.18
C ASN A 476 -3.34 40.32 -0.16
N CYS A 477 -3.67 39.87 1.06
CA CYS A 477 -4.09 40.72 2.17
C CYS A 477 -2.96 40.89 3.19
N VAL A 478 -3.13 41.89 4.05
CA VAL A 478 -2.25 42.15 5.20
C VAL A 478 -3.07 42.17 6.47
N ARG A 479 -2.49 41.66 7.56
CA ARG A 479 -3.12 41.67 8.88
C ARG A 479 -2.61 42.84 9.69
N ILE A 480 -3.52 43.63 10.23
CA ILE A 480 -3.17 44.88 10.92
C ILE A 480 -2.74 44.58 12.36
N THR A 481 -1.51 45.00 12.70
CA THR A 481 -0.92 44.82 14.02
C THR A 481 -1.05 46.06 14.88
N GLU A 482 -0.90 47.23 14.27
CA GLU A 482 -1.03 48.54 14.90
C GLU A 482 -1.85 49.44 13.97
N THR A 483 -2.83 50.13 14.52
CA THR A 483 -3.82 50.90 13.75
C THR A 483 -3.29 52.27 13.33
N GLY A 484 -2.31 52.84 14.04
CA GLY A 484 -1.86 54.22 13.79
C GLY A 484 -3.02 55.21 13.86
N ASP A 485 -3.06 56.14 12.91
CA ASP A 485 -4.16 57.10 12.70
C ASP A 485 -5.18 56.62 11.64
N SER A 486 -5.14 55.34 11.25
CA SER A 486 -6.10 54.76 10.29
C SER A 486 -7.42 54.34 10.95
N GLU A 487 -8.48 54.19 10.16
CA GLU A 487 -9.78 53.67 10.61
C GLU A 487 -9.81 52.15 10.81
N PHE A 488 -8.68 51.46 10.61
CA PHE A 488 -8.60 50.02 10.72
C PHE A 488 -8.62 49.54 12.18
N HIS A 489 -9.13 48.33 12.43
CA HIS A 489 -9.04 47.70 13.74
C HIS A 489 -7.88 46.71 13.81
N LYS A 490 -7.34 46.55 15.03
CA LYS A 490 -6.26 45.59 15.28
C LYS A 490 -6.77 44.16 15.04
N GLY A 491 -6.12 43.45 14.12
CA GLY A 491 -6.52 42.10 13.72
C GLY A 491 -7.31 42.03 12.41
N ASP A 492 -7.71 43.17 11.85
CA ASP A 492 -8.38 43.19 10.54
C ASP A 492 -7.45 42.69 9.44
N VAL A 493 -8.05 41.98 8.48
CA VAL A 493 -7.40 41.48 7.27
C VAL A 493 -7.89 42.32 6.11
N VAL A 494 -7.00 43.13 5.54
CA VAL A 494 -7.33 44.13 4.51
C VAL A 494 -6.52 43.83 3.24
N PRO A 495 -7.07 44.01 2.03
CA PRO A 495 -6.30 43.90 0.79
C PRO A 495 -5.08 44.82 0.83
N ARG A 496 -3.94 44.33 0.32
CA ARG A 496 -2.68 45.07 0.38
C ARG A 496 -2.75 46.42 -0.33
N HIS A 497 -3.45 46.49 -1.45
CA HIS A 497 -3.66 47.73 -2.21
C HIS A 497 -4.32 48.81 -1.36
N ASP A 498 -5.44 48.47 -0.72
CA ASP A 498 -6.21 49.43 0.09
C ASP A 498 -5.43 49.86 1.33
N PHE A 499 -4.63 48.96 1.91
CA PHE A 499 -3.73 49.28 3.01
C PHE A 499 -2.62 50.26 2.59
N ASP A 500 -1.98 50.02 1.44
CA ASP A 500 -0.90 50.86 0.93
C ASP A 500 -1.42 52.25 0.53
N GLU A 501 -2.61 52.34 -0.09
CA GLU A 501 -3.28 53.61 -0.40
C GLU A 501 -3.65 54.40 0.86
N THR A 502 -4.24 53.74 1.86
CA THR A 502 -4.64 54.38 3.11
C THR A 502 -3.42 54.91 3.87
N ASN A 503 -2.33 54.13 3.93
CA ASN A 503 -1.09 54.58 4.56
C ASN A 503 -0.43 55.73 3.80
N ALA A 504 -0.42 55.72 2.46
CA ALA A 504 0.10 56.83 1.67
C ALA A 504 -0.68 58.14 1.92
N GLN A 505 -2.00 58.06 2.09
CA GLN A 505 -2.83 59.22 2.44
C GLN A 505 -2.54 59.73 3.85
N ILE A 506 -2.38 58.84 4.83
CA ILE A 506 -2.05 59.20 6.22
C ILE A 506 -0.65 59.83 6.30
N GLU A 507 0.34 59.28 5.60
CA GLU A 507 1.69 59.84 5.53
C GLU A 507 1.70 61.22 4.85
N ALA A 508 0.93 61.41 3.78
CA ALA A 508 0.77 62.72 3.12
C ALA A 508 0.10 63.76 4.03
N ALA A 509 -0.78 63.33 4.93
CA ALA A 509 -1.41 64.16 5.96
C ALA A 509 -0.52 64.39 7.20
N GLY A 510 0.67 63.77 7.26
CA GLY A 510 1.61 63.88 8.39
C GLY A 510 1.25 63.03 9.62
N GLY A 511 0.35 62.05 9.46
CA GLY A 511 -0.06 61.12 10.50
C GLY A 511 0.86 59.90 10.64
N THR A 512 0.57 59.06 11.63
CA THR A 512 1.27 57.81 11.88
C THR A 512 0.68 56.66 11.06
N PRO A 513 1.44 56.02 10.15
CA PRO A 513 0.93 54.94 9.31
C PRO A 513 0.62 53.69 10.14
N ALA A 514 -0.37 52.92 9.69
CA ALA A 514 -0.71 51.63 10.27
C ALA A 514 0.40 50.60 9.97
N LYS A 515 0.68 49.71 10.94
CA LYS A 515 1.63 48.59 10.73
C LYS A 515 0.88 47.30 10.48
N SER A 516 1.41 46.49 9.58
CA SER A 516 0.83 45.20 9.23
C SER A 516 1.85 44.06 9.28
N SER A 517 1.31 42.85 9.30
CA SER A 517 2.04 41.58 9.28
C SER A 517 1.44 40.66 8.22
N LYS A 518 2.19 39.63 7.80
CA LYS A 518 1.68 38.62 6.88
C LYS A 518 0.58 37.80 7.57
N PRO A 519 -0.60 37.63 6.95
CA PRO A 519 -1.66 36.80 7.52
C PRO A 519 -1.25 35.33 7.52
N LYS A 520 -1.79 34.57 8.48
CA LYS A 520 -1.55 33.13 8.59
C LYS A 520 -2.59 32.34 7.78
N PRO A 521 -2.18 31.52 6.80
CA PRO A 521 -3.11 30.71 6.03
C PRO A 521 -3.75 29.60 6.87
N ALA A 522 -4.91 29.12 6.43
CA ALA A 522 -5.54 27.96 7.02
C ALA A 522 -4.79 26.67 6.63
N THR A 523 -4.64 25.76 7.59
CA THR A 523 -4.07 24.41 7.38
C THR A 523 -5.15 23.36 7.49
N ALA A 524 -5.08 22.33 6.64
CA ALA A 524 -6.06 21.25 6.60
C ALA A 524 -5.38 19.88 6.51
N SER A 525 -6.07 18.87 7.01
CA SER A 525 -5.75 17.46 6.85
C SER A 525 -6.67 16.82 5.80
N PRO A 526 -6.16 15.87 5.01
CA PRO A 526 -6.96 15.12 4.03
C PRO A 526 -7.94 14.15 4.68
#